data_AF-K2CD27-F1
#
_entry.id   AF-K2CD27-F1
#
_cell.length_a   1.000
_cell.length_b   1.000
_cell.length_c   1.000
_cell.angle_alpha   90.00
_cell.angle_beta   90.00
_cell.angle_gamma   90.00
#
_symmetry.space_group_name_H-M   'P 1'
#
loop_
_entity.id
_entity.type
_entity.pdbx_description
1 polymer ?
#
loop_
_entity_poly.entity_id
_entity_poly.type
_entity_poly.pdbx_seq_one_letter_code
_entity_poly.pdbx_strand_id
1 'polypeptide(L)'
;MSLPRTLFVDKPKNTDSKETPVIQVFTDFDGTLTGRPGGETVVDVLYRSLQKNPNTSFDRATFLAEKEMVAKLQAGLKEEKNKDMGLVEGAAKFLQTMLNYNAEIVLVSKNRKEYIAAVLQAAGMSKQNISKILIIDRNDLMKVGGSKERAVTEYLKDPAHKAAAITVVSDDDLKDFFAMRQAVTDAGLSDTLIAYDPTNEHFKQYKRFDWAAITKEITQKIKPDSHPRPNV
;
A
#
# COMPACT_ATOMS: atom_id res chain seq x y z
N MET A 1 -12.85 8.51 26.10
CA MET A 1 -11.41 8.81 26.03
C MET A 1 -11.13 9.37 24.64
N SER A 2 -10.67 10.62 24.53
CA SER A 2 -10.27 11.20 23.24
C SER A 2 -8.93 10.57 22.84
N LEU A 3 -8.87 9.96 21.66
CA LEU A 3 -7.62 9.56 21.04
C LEU A 3 -6.75 10.81 20.77
N PRO A 4 -5.42 10.69 20.83
CA PRO A 4 -4.52 11.82 20.58
C PRO A 4 -4.74 12.37 19.17
N ARG A 5 -4.86 13.70 19.07
CA ARG A 5 -4.84 14.42 17.79
C ARG A 5 -3.54 14.04 17.07
N THR A 6 -3.73 13.67 15.80
CA THR A 6 -2.73 13.47 14.73
C THR A 6 -1.81 12.26 14.84
N LEU A 7 -2.27 11.14 14.25
CA LEU A 7 -1.43 10.01 13.82
C LEU A 7 -0.52 10.35 12.63
N PHE A 8 -0.84 11.43 11.90
CA PHE A 8 -0.30 11.74 10.57
C PHE A 8 0.51 13.05 10.52
N VAL A 9 1.22 13.40 11.60
CA VAL A 9 1.98 14.67 11.68
C VAL A 9 3.18 14.71 10.71
N ASP A 10 3.71 13.55 10.32
CA ASP A 10 4.99 13.45 9.60
C ASP A 10 4.84 13.34 8.07
N LYS A 11 3.85 14.00 7.46
CA LYS A 11 3.89 14.19 6.00
C LYS A 11 4.87 15.33 5.70
N PRO A 12 5.88 15.14 4.83
CA PRO A 12 6.53 16.29 4.22
C PRO A 12 5.46 17.10 3.50
N LYS A 13 5.29 18.37 3.88
CA LYS A 13 4.47 19.31 3.13
C LYS A 13 5.04 19.36 1.72
N ASN A 14 4.34 18.75 0.77
CA ASN A 14 4.62 18.97 -0.64
C ASN A 14 4.22 20.42 -0.93
N THR A 15 5.19 21.33 -0.86
CA THR A 15 4.97 22.78 -1.01
C THR A 15 4.76 23.20 -2.46
N ASP A 16 4.89 22.27 -3.40
CA ASP A 16 4.64 22.51 -4.82
C ASP A 16 3.29 21.90 -5.22
N SER A 17 2.32 22.80 -5.44
CA SER A 17 0.94 22.63 -5.90
C SER A 17 -0.12 22.21 -4.86
N LYS A 18 -1.12 23.11 -4.66
CA LYS A 18 -2.41 22.87 -4.00
C LYS A 18 -3.34 22.01 -4.87
N GLU A 19 -2.82 21.04 -5.61
CA GLU A 19 -3.65 20.23 -6.50
C GLU A 19 -4.21 19.06 -5.71
N THR A 20 -5.53 19.06 -5.58
CA THR A 20 -6.30 17.94 -5.04
C THR A 20 -5.91 16.64 -5.74
N PRO A 21 -5.63 15.54 -5.02
CA PRO A 21 -5.27 14.29 -5.66
C PRO A 21 -6.41 13.81 -6.56
N VAL A 22 -6.08 13.42 -7.79
CA VAL A 22 -7.08 12.92 -8.75
C VAL A 22 -7.55 11.53 -8.34
N ILE A 23 -6.63 10.73 -7.81
CA ILE A 23 -6.85 9.35 -7.40
C ILE A 23 -6.40 9.20 -5.95
N GLN A 24 -7.17 8.46 -5.16
CA GLN A 24 -6.76 8.02 -3.83
C GLN A 24 -6.78 6.49 -3.80
N VAL A 25 -5.68 5.88 -3.36
CA VAL A 25 -5.52 4.42 -3.33
C VAL A 25 -5.33 3.97 -1.89
N PHE A 26 -6.23 3.12 -1.40
CA PHE A 26 -6.05 2.34 -0.18
C PHE A 26 -5.78 0.89 -0.57
N THR A 27 -4.62 0.37 -0.21
CA THR A 27 -4.25 -1.00 -0.59
C THR A 27 -3.48 -1.69 0.52
N ASP A 28 -3.75 -2.98 0.72
CA ASP A 28 -2.88 -3.81 1.55
C ASP A 28 -1.53 -4.08 0.86
N PHE A 29 -0.58 -4.62 1.62
CA PHE A 29 0.72 -5.01 1.10
C PHE A 29 0.87 -6.52 0.88
N ASP A 30 0.70 -7.35 1.91
CA ASP A 30 1.14 -8.74 1.91
C ASP A 30 0.03 -9.68 1.41
N GLY A 31 0.17 -10.19 0.19
CA GLY A 31 -0.86 -10.97 -0.50
C GLY A 31 -1.65 -10.14 -1.53
N THR A 32 -1.56 -8.81 -1.41
CA THR A 32 -2.16 -7.84 -2.33
C THR A 32 -1.15 -7.29 -3.34
N LEU A 33 -0.14 -6.56 -2.86
CA LEU A 33 0.96 -6.06 -3.70
C LEU A 33 2.07 -7.10 -3.84
N THR A 34 2.26 -7.94 -2.82
CA THR A 34 3.09 -9.15 -2.90
C THR A 34 2.22 -10.39 -3.14
N GLY A 35 2.85 -11.52 -3.42
CA GLY A 35 2.15 -12.78 -3.69
C GLY A 35 1.91 -13.66 -2.46
N ARG A 36 2.41 -13.27 -1.29
CA ARG A 36 2.39 -14.06 -0.06
C ARG A 36 1.62 -13.35 1.05
N PRO A 37 0.60 -13.99 1.65
CA PRO A 37 -0.14 -13.43 2.77
C PRO A 37 0.76 -13.10 3.98
N GLY A 38 0.43 -12.03 4.68
CA GLY A 38 1.26 -11.52 5.78
C GLY A 38 1.55 -12.53 6.89
N GLY A 39 0.59 -13.41 7.22
CA GLY A 39 0.77 -14.46 8.23
C GLY A 39 1.87 -15.46 7.90
N GLU A 40 2.07 -15.76 6.61
CA GLU A 40 3.13 -16.64 6.12
C GLU A 40 4.45 -15.89 5.93
N THR A 41 4.38 -14.62 5.52
CA THR A 41 5.55 -13.75 5.31
C THR A 41 6.34 -13.53 6.59
N VAL A 42 5.69 -13.14 7.70
CA VAL A 42 6.41 -12.71 8.92
C VAL A 42 7.11 -13.83 9.68
N VAL A 43 6.77 -15.08 9.39
CA VAL A 43 7.40 -16.27 9.98
C VAL A 43 8.49 -16.88 9.09
N ASP A 44 8.60 -16.43 7.84
CA ASP A 44 9.53 -16.97 6.86
C ASP A 44 11.01 -16.72 7.23
N VAL A 45 11.88 -17.64 6.79
CA VAL A 45 13.33 -17.58 7.03
C VAL A 45 13.95 -16.34 6.40
N LEU A 46 13.58 -15.98 5.17
CA LEU A 46 14.05 -14.78 4.50
C LEU A 46 13.65 -13.54 5.29
N TYR A 47 12.40 -13.43 5.71
CA TYR A 47 11.91 -12.30 6.52
C TYR A 47 12.68 -12.16 7.84
N ARG A 48 12.84 -13.26 8.57
CA ARG A 48 13.62 -13.29 9.82
C ARG A 48 15.08 -12.92 9.58
N SER A 49 15.66 -13.30 8.43
CA SER A 49 17.05 -12.95 8.09
C SER A 49 17.28 -11.45 7.88
N LEU A 50 16.20 -10.66 7.73
CA LEU A 50 16.25 -9.20 7.68
C LEU A 50 16.35 -8.55 9.06
N GLN A 51 16.25 -9.34 10.14
CA GLN A 51 16.23 -8.86 11.52
C GLN A 51 17.61 -9.04 12.18
N LYS A 52 17.98 -8.10 13.05
CA LYS A 52 19.17 -8.21 13.92
C LYS A 52 19.01 -9.30 14.97
N ASN A 53 17.78 -9.55 15.41
CA ASN A 53 17.40 -10.49 16.46
C ASN A 53 16.29 -11.43 15.97
N PRO A 54 16.61 -12.39 15.07
CA PRO A 54 15.64 -13.22 14.34
C PRO A 54 14.81 -14.20 15.21
N ASN A 55 15.22 -14.40 16.46
CA ASN A 55 14.48 -15.24 17.42
C ASN A 55 13.43 -14.45 18.21
N THR A 56 13.39 -13.12 18.05
CA THR A 56 12.35 -12.27 18.62
C THR A 56 11.10 -12.32 17.75
N SER A 57 9.92 -12.14 18.35
CA SER A 57 8.68 -11.96 17.58
C SER A 57 8.82 -10.80 16.59
N PHE A 58 8.26 -10.94 15.39
CA PHE A 58 8.46 -9.99 14.28
C PHE A 58 8.03 -8.55 14.62
N ASP A 59 7.08 -8.41 15.54
CA ASP A 59 6.55 -7.16 16.04
C ASP A 59 7.46 -6.43 17.03
N ARG A 60 8.49 -7.12 17.55
CA ARG A 60 9.48 -6.56 18.49
C ARG A 60 10.92 -6.63 17.97
N ALA A 61 11.14 -7.35 16.86
CA ALA A 61 12.47 -7.47 16.27
C ALA A 61 12.95 -6.12 15.71
N THR A 62 14.26 -5.90 15.68
CA THR A 62 14.87 -4.74 15.03
C THR A 62 15.35 -5.16 13.66
N PHE A 63 14.96 -4.46 12.60
CA PHE A 63 15.46 -4.73 11.26
C PHE A 63 16.94 -4.32 11.11
N LEU A 64 17.61 -4.95 10.13
CA LEU A 64 18.92 -4.54 9.63
C LEU A 64 18.85 -3.14 9.01
N ALA A 65 20.01 -2.57 8.71
CA ALA A 65 20.06 -1.32 7.97
C ALA A 65 19.40 -1.47 6.59
N GLU A 66 18.76 -0.41 6.10
CA GLU A 66 17.99 -0.44 4.84
C GLU A 66 18.78 -1.06 3.67
N LYS A 67 20.02 -0.61 3.45
CA LYS A 67 20.89 -1.12 2.38
C LYS A 67 21.11 -2.63 2.48
N GLU A 68 21.27 -3.15 3.70
CA GLU A 68 21.45 -4.59 3.94
C GLU A 68 20.17 -5.38 3.69
N MET A 69 19.02 -4.85 4.13
CA MET A 69 17.72 -5.46 3.85
C MET A 69 17.45 -5.55 2.35
N VAL A 70 17.66 -4.46 1.61
CA VAL A 70 17.44 -4.44 0.16
C VAL A 70 18.34 -5.44 -0.55
N ALA A 71 19.63 -5.51 -0.20
CA ALA A 71 20.55 -6.48 -0.78
C ALA A 71 20.13 -7.94 -0.48
N LYS A 72 19.71 -8.22 0.76
CA LYS A 72 19.22 -9.55 1.16
C LYS A 72 17.93 -9.92 0.44
N LEU A 73 16.99 -8.99 0.30
CA LEU A 73 15.75 -9.21 -0.46
C LEU A 73 16.05 -9.47 -1.94
N GLN A 74 16.89 -8.65 -2.58
CA GLN A 74 17.27 -8.85 -3.98
C GLN A 74 17.95 -10.21 -4.24
N ALA A 75 18.72 -10.71 -3.27
CA ALA A 75 19.31 -12.05 -3.36
C ALA A 75 18.26 -13.14 -3.10
N GLY A 76 17.52 -13.03 -1.99
CA GLY A 76 16.55 -14.03 -1.54
C GLY A 76 15.36 -14.22 -2.49
N LEU A 77 14.89 -13.15 -3.13
CA LEU A 77 13.79 -13.18 -4.10
C LEU A 77 14.15 -13.86 -5.43
N LYS A 78 15.43 -14.19 -5.66
CA LYS A 78 15.83 -15.02 -6.81
C LYS A 78 15.50 -16.50 -6.58
N GLU A 79 15.37 -16.93 -5.33
CA GLU A 79 14.97 -18.28 -4.99
C GLU A 79 13.47 -18.46 -5.26
N GLU A 80 13.09 -19.50 -6.02
CA GLU A 80 11.69 -19.74 -6.42
C GLU A 80 10.71 -19.72 -5.25
N LYS A 81 11.10 -20.35 -4.14
CA LYS A 81 10.29 -20.46 -2.91
C LYS A 81 10.03 -19.11 -2.22
N ASN A 82 10.72 -18.04 -2.58
CA ASN A 82 10.60 -16.72 -1.96
C ASN A 82 10.03 -15.66 -2.92
N LYS A 83 9.82 -15.99 -4.20
CA LYS A 83 9.42 -15.01 -5.22
C LYS A 83 8.11 -14.30 -4.88
N ASP A 84 7.19 -15.02 -4.23
CA ASP A 84 5.92 -14.54 -3.73
C ASP A 84 6.04 -13.52 -2.57
N MET A 85 7.18 -13.42 -1.90
CA MET A 85 7.43 -12.35 -0.92
C MET A 85 7.75 -11.00 -1.58
N GLY A 86 8.13 -11.00 -2.86
CA GLY A 86 8.35 -9.81 -3.66
C GLY A 86 7.05 -9.23 -4.20
N LEU A 87 7.13 -8.05 -4.82
CA LEU A 87 6.00 -7.49 -5.55
C LEU A 87 5.57 -8.44 -6.68
N VAL A 88 4.26 -8.62 -6.85
CA VAL A 88 3.73 -9.37 -7.99
C VAL A 88 3.92 -8.58 -9.28
N GLU A 89 3.80 -9.27 -10.41
CA GLU A 89 3.90 -8.64 -11.72
C GLU A 89 2.94 -7.44 -11.85
N GLY A 90 3.43 -6.35 -12.43
CA GLY A 90 2.66 -5.13 -12.63
C GLY A 90 2.51 -4.23 -11.38
N ALA A 91 2.67 -4.73 -10.15
CA ALA A 91 2.42 -3.94 -8.93
C ALA A 91 3.32 -2.69 -8.82
N ALA A 92 4.62 -2.82 -9.09
CA ALA A 92 5.54 -1.68 -9.10
C ALA A 92 5.16 -0.64 -10.17
N LYS A 93 4.72 -1.11 -11.34
CA LYS A 93 4.30 -0.25 -12.45
C LYS A 93 2.97 0.43 -12.16
N PHE A 94 2.05 -0.25 -11.49
CA PHE A 94 0.80 0.33 -10.99
C PHE A 94 1.11 1.49 -10.04
N LEU A 95 1.90 1.26 -8.98
CA LEU A 95 2.25 2.31 -8.01
C LEU A 95 2.91 3.52 -8.70
N GLN A 96 3.86 3.29 -9.60
CA GLN A 96 4.51 4.36 -10.35
C GLN A 96 3.53 5.12 -11.25
N THR A 97 2.64 4.41 -11.95
CA THR A 97 1.63 5.01 -12.82
C THR A 97 0.68 5.87 -11.99
N MET A 98 0.18 5.36 -10.86
CA MET A 98 -0.69 6.11 -9.96
C MET A 98 -0.01 7.40 -9.48
N LEU A 99 1.26 7.34 -9.05
CA LEU A 99 2.02 8.54 -8.67
C LEU A 99 2.13 9.56 -9.83
N ASN A 100 2.28 9.11 -11.07
CA ASN A 100 2.32 9.99 -12.24
C ASN A 100 0.95 10.64 -12.55
N TYR A 101 -0.15 10.04 -12.10
CA TYR A 101 -1.50 10.61 -12.16
C TYR A 101 -1.84 11.45 -10.92
N ASN A 102 -0.83 11.93 -10.19
CA ASN A 102 -1.00 12.68 -8.95
C ASN A 102 -1.87 11.93 -7.92
N ALA A 103 -1.72 10.59 -7.85
CA ALA A 103 -2.43 9.79 -6.89
C ALA A 103 -1.85 9.95 -5.48
N GLU A 104 -2.74 9.97 -4.51
CA GLU A 104 -2.42 9.78 -3.11
C GLU A 104 -2.51 8.28 -2.78
N ILE A 105 -1.35 7.65 -2.51
CA ILE A 105 -1.28 6.22 -2.23
C ILE A 105 -1.08 6.01 -0.72
N VAL A 106 -1.98 5.22 -0.13
CA VAL A 106 -1.99 4.83 1.27
C VAL A 106 -1.93 3.30 1.36
N LEU A 107 -0.75 2.78 1.73
CA LEU A 107 -0.60 1.36 2.06
C LEU A 107 -1.08 1.14 3.50
N VAL A 108 -2.01 0.23 3.71
CA VAL A 108 -2.57 -0.08 5.04
C VAL A 108 -2.26 -1.53 5.37
N SER A 109 -1.20 -1.76 6.15
CA SER A 109 -0.63 -3.10 6.35
C SER A 109 -0.38 -3.41 7.82
N LYS A 110 -0.58 -4.69 8.19
CA LYS A 110 -0.21 -5.24 9.50
C LYS A 110 1.28 -5.58 9.61
N ASN A 111 2.04 -5.38 8.54
CA ASN A 111 3.48 -5.53 8.49
C ASN A 111 4.17 -4.19 8.77
N ARG A 112 5.50 -4.18 8.79
CA ARG A 112 6.29 -3.03 9.23
C ARG A 112 6.72 -2.15 8.07
N LYS A 113 6.75 -0.83 8.27
CA LYS A 113 7.16 0.13 7.24
C LYS A 113 8.56 -0.14 6.68
N GLU A 114 9.50 -0.59 7.51
CA GLU A 114 10.87 -0.83 7.09
C GLU A 114 10.95 -2.00 6.08
N TYR A 115 10.17 -3.06 6.33
CA TYR A 115 10.07 -4.20 5.42
C TYR A 115 9.40 -3.80 4.11
N ILE A 116 8.26 -3.12 4.18
CA ILE A 116 7.50 -2.66 3.01
C ILE A 116 8.40 -1.79 2.12
N ALA A 117 9.05 -0.78 2.69
CA ALA A 117 9.96 0.10 1.95
C ALA A 117 11.13 -0.67 1.32
N ALA A 118 11.70 -1.65 2.03
CA ALA A 118 12.80 -2.47 1.50
C ALA A 118 12.36 -3.36 0.33
N VAL A 119 11.15 -3.93 0.37
CA VAL A 119 10.59 -4.73 -0.74
C VAL A 119 10.31 -3.84 -1.96
N LEU A 120 9.74 -2.64 -1.76
CA LEU A 120 9.54 -1.67 -2.84
C LEU A 120 10.88 -1.27 -3.50
N GLN A 121 11.93 -1.03 -2.70
CA GLN A 121 13.27 -0.74 -3.21
C GLN A 121 13.90 -1.94 -3.93
N ALA A 122 13.74 -3.14 -3.40
CA ALA A 122 14.23 -4.36 -4.02
C ALA A 122 13.57 -4.61 -5.40
N ALA A 123 12.31 -4.20 -5.57
CA ALA A 123 11.59 -4.20 -6.83
C ALA A 123 11.95 -3.03 -7.78
N GLY A 124 12.93 -2.19 -7.42
CA GLY A 124 13.46 -1.13 -8.27
C GLY A 124 12.78 0.23 -8.13
N MET A 125 11.86 0.42 -7.17
CA MET A 125 11.29 1.75 -6.93
C MET A 125 12.33 2.68 -6.30
N SER A 126 12.38 3.93 -6.79
CA SER A 126 13.26 4.95 -6.22
C SER A 126 12.79 5.40 -4.84
N LYS A 127 13.72 5.81 -3.98
CA LYS A 127 13.40 6.35 -2.66
C LYS A 127 12.47 7.56 -2.72
N GLN A 128 12.62 8.40 -3.75
CA GLN A 128 11.77 9.56 -3.98
C GLN A 128 10.31 9.17 -4.29
N ASN A 129 10.10 8.07 -5.01
CA ASN A 129 8.74 7.57 -5.25
C ASN A 129 8.16 6.93 -4.00
N ILE A 130 8.96 6.15 -3.27
CA ILE A 130 8.53 5.53 -2.01
C ILE A 130 8.18 6.59 -0.96
N SER A 131 8.92 7.70 -0.89
CA SER A 131 8.61 8.80 0.04
C SER A 131 7.30 9.53 -0.24
N LYS A 132 6.69 9.32 -1.42
CA LYS A 132 5.37 9.85 -1.77
C LYS A 132 4.24 8.91 -1.36
N ILE A 133 4.54 7.67 -0.99
CA ILE A 133 3.57 6.68 -0.54
C ILE A 133 3.45 6.78 0.98
N LEU A 134 2.24 6.99 1.48
CA LEU A 134 1.96 6.87 2.90
C LEU A 134 1.86 5.39 3.27
N ILE A 135 2.63 4.96 4.27
CA ILE A 135 2.56 3.60 4.80
C ILE A 135 2.00 3.69 6.21
N ILE A 136 0.74 3.28 6.36
CA ILE A 136 0.12 3.01 7.66
C ILE A 136 0.50 1.57 8.02
N ASP A 137 1.54 1.45 8.83
CA ASP A 137 2.11 0.15 9.19
C ASP A 137 1.50 -0.43 10.46
N ARG A 138 2.00 -1.59 10.88
CA ARG A 138 1.62 -2.25 12.13
C ARG A 138 1.58 -1.31 13.33
N ASN A 139 2.61 -0.50 13.52
CA ASN A 139 2.73 0.35 14.70
C ASN A 139 1.66 1.44 14.67
N ASP A 140 1.34 1.97 13.50
CA ASP A 140 0.26 2.94 13.33
C ASP A 140 -1.12 2.31 13.53
N LEU A 141 -1.33 1.10 12.99
CA LEU A 141 -2.57 0.35 13.24
C LEU A 141 -2.77 0.07 14.74
N MET A 142 -1.72 -0.28 15.48
CA MET A 142 -1.82 -0.54 16.93
C MET A 142 -2.30 0.69 17.72
N LYS A 143 -1.98 1.91 17.27
CA LYS A 143 -2.48 3.15 17.91
C LYS A 143 -3.99 3.34 17.75
N VAL A 144 -4.61 2.68 16.77
CA VAL A 144 -6.06 2.68 16.53
C VAL A 144 -6.74 1.34 16.85
N GLY A 145 -6.06 0.44 17.57
CA GLY A 145 -6.60 -0.86 17.99
C GLY A 145 -6.48 -1.97 16.95
N GLY A 146 -5.50 -1.88 16.04
CA GLY A 146 -5.16 -2.92 15.06
C GLY A 146 -6.14 -3.04 13.89
N SER A 147 -7.02 -2.05 13.68
CA SER A 147 -8.08 -2.07 12.67
C SER A 147 -7.74 -1.19 11.47
N LYS A 148 -7.82 -1.77 10.26
CA LYS A 148 -7.66 -1.02 9.00
C LYS A 148 -8.80 -0.04 8.77
N GLU A 149 -10.04 -0.41 9.11
CA GLU A 149 -11.20 0.49 9.07
C GLU A 149 -10.90 1.77 9.85
N ARG A 150 -10.52 1.64 11.12
CA ARG A 150 -10.23 2.81 11.97
C ARG A 150 -9.08 3.64 11.42
N ALA A 151 -8.04 3.01 10.89
CA ALA A 151 -6.92 3.74 10.31
C ALA A 151 -7.35 4.58 9.09
N VAL A 152 -8.14 3.99 8.19
CA VAL A 152 -8.70 4.69 7.03
C VAL A 152 -9.70 5.77 7.48
N THR A 153 -10.55 5.51 8.47
CA THR A 153 -11.45 6.51 9.04
C THR A 153 -10.69 7.69 9.63
N GLU A 154 -9.67 7.44 10.46
CA GLU A 154 -8.83 8.52 11.03
C GLU A 154 -8.12 9.32 9.95
N TYR A 155 -7.64 8.64 8.90
CA TYR A 155 -7.03 9.29 7.75
C TYR A 155 -8.02 10.22 7.02
N LEU A 156 -9.22 9.71 6.75
CA LEU A 156 -10.28 10.45 6.05
C LEU A 156 -10.97 11.51 6.92
N LYS A 157 -10.60 11.70 8.19
CA LYS A 157 -11.13 12.82 9.00
C LYS A 157 -10.70 14.19 8.48
N ASP A 158 -9.54 14.26 7.82
CA ASP A 158 -9.11 15.49 7.16
C ASP A 158 -9.89 15.67 5.84
N PRO A 159 -10.68 16.75 5.68
CA PRO A 159 -11.39 17.02 4.44
C PRO A 159 -10.49 17.10 3.21
N ALA A 160 -9.20 17.43 3.37
CA ALA A 160 -8.24 17.45 2.28
C ALA A 160 -8.08 16.06 1.61
N HIS A 161 -8.35 14.98 2.34
CA HIS A 161 -8.29 13.61 1.85
C HIS A 161 -9.61 13.10 1.26
N LYS A 162 -10.67 13.93 1.18
CA LYS A 162 -12.00 13.51 0.69
C LYS A 162 -12.35 14.03 -0.70
N ALA A 163 -11.40 14.64 -1.41
CA ALA A 163 -11.69 15.35 -2.66
C ALA A 163 -11.19 14.60 -3.92
N ALA A 164 -10.85 13.32 -3.80
CA ALA A 164 -10.40 12.51 -4.92
C ALA A 164 -11.54 12.17 -5.90
N ALA A 165 -11.26 12.28 -7.20
CA ALA A 165 -12.22 11.95 -8.26
C ALA A 165 -12.41 10.43 -8.41
N ILE A 166 -11.39 9.64 -8.06
CA ILE A 166 -11.42 8.19 -8.02
C ILE A 166 -10.84 7.73 -6.68
N THR A 167 -11.53 6.84 -5.99
CA THR A 167 -11.03 6.16 -4.79
C THR A 167 -10.90 4.67 -5.07
N VAL A 168 -9.75 4.08 -4.81
CA VAL A 168 -9.46 2.66 -5.03
C VAL A 168 -9.27 1.96 -3.71
N VAL A 169 -9.90 0.80 -3.51
CA VAL A 169 -9.68 -0.07 -2.35
C VAL A 169 -9.30 -1.47 -2.83
N SER A 170 -8.23 -2.03 -2.27
CA SER A 170 -7.79 -3.41 -2.58
C SER A 170 -7.18 -4.12 -1.38
N ASP A 171 -7.56 -5.38 -1.18
CA ASP A 171 -7.04 -6.26 -0.12
C ASP A 171 -7.33 -7.72 -0.49
N ASP A 172 -6.41 -8.63 -0.21
CA ASP A 172 -6.56 -10.07 -0.43
C ASP A 172 -7.29 -10.77 0.73
N ASP A 173 -7.39 -10.14 1.90
CA ASP A 173 -8.23 -10.61 2.99
C ASP A 173 -9.61 -9.94 2.93
N LEU A 174 -10.68 -10.74 2.75
CA LEU A 174 -12.05 -10.21 2.62
C LEU A 174 -12.48 -9.36 3.82
N LYS A 175 -12.05 -9.71 5.03
CA LYS A 175 -12.43 -8.97 6.23
C LYS A 175 -11.76 -7.60 6.25
N ASP A 176 -10.47 -7.54 6.00
CA ASP A 176 -9.71 -6.30 5.92
C ASP A 176 -10.14 -5.44 4.71
N PHE A 177 -10.48 -6.07 3.57
CA PHE A 177 -11.11 -5.41 2.42
C PHE A 177 -12.41 -4.68 2.80
N PHE A 178 -13.38 -5.41 3.40
CA PHE A 178 -14.66 -4.83 3.79
C PHE A 178 -14.48 -3.73 4.84
N ALA A 179 -13.53 -3.90 5.75
CA ALA A 179 -13.18 -2.90 6.76
C ALA A 179 -12.70 -1.57 6.13
N MET A 180 -11.76 -1.63 5.17
CA MET A 180 -11.31 -0.42 4.47
C MET A 180 -12.40 0.18 3.59
N ARG A 181 -13.16 -0.66 2.88
CA ARG A 181 -14.28 -0.23 2.03
C ARG A 181 -15.36 0.48 2.83
N GLN A 182 -15.70 -0.03 4.01
CA GLN A 182 -16.68 0.59 4.89
C GLN A 182 -16.23 1.98 5.32
N ALA A 183 -14.97 2.15 5.72
CA ALA A 183 -14.43 3.45 6.11
C ALA A 183 -14.48 4.48 4.96
N VAL A 184 -14.20 4.06 3.72
CA VAL A 184 -14.34 4.92 2.52
C VAL A 184 -15.80 5.29 2.24
N THR A 185 -16.71 4.32 2.37
CA THR A 185 -18.16 4.51 2.21
C THR A 185 -18.70 5.52 3.23
N ASP A 186 -18.36 5.33 4.51
CA ASP A 186 -18.78 6.21 5.61
C ASP A 186 -18.19 7.62 5.50
N ALA A 187 -17.06 7.76 4.82
CA ALA A 187 -16.47 9.06 4.53
C ALA A 187 -17.21 9.85 3.43
N GLY A 188 -18.16 9.22 2.72
CA GLY A 188 -18.95 9.82 1.63
C GLY A 188 -18.35 9.62 0.23
N LEU A 189 -17.44 8.65 0.05
CA LEU A 189 -16.71 8.44 -1.20
C LEU A 189 -17.23 7.25 -2.03
N SER A 190 -18.46 6.80 -1.76
CA SER A 190 -19.06 5.64 -2.44
C SER A 190 -19.19 5.83 -3.95
N ASP A 191 -19.46 7.05 -4.41
CA ASP A 191 -19.70 7.36 -5.83
C ASP A 191 -18.41 7.32 -6.66
N THR A 192 -17.25 7.47 -6.02
CA THR A 192 -15.93 7.46 -6.67
C THR A 192 -15.18 6.15 -6.44
N LEU A 193 -15.76 5.22 -5.67
CA LEU A 193 -15.11 3.99 -5.23
C LEU A 193 -15.03 2.93 -6.34
N ILE A 194 -13.84 2.40 -6.56
CA ILE A 194 -13.53 1.18 -7.30
C ILE A 194 -12.87 0.19 -6.34
N ALA A 195 -13.41 -1.01 -6.25
CA ALA A 195 -13.02 -1.97 -5.22
C ALA A 195 -12.58 -3.31 -5.82
N TYR A 196 -11.43 -3.81 -5.38
CA TYR A 196 -10.83 -5.06 -5.85
C TYR A 196 -10.60 -5.99 -4.66
N ASP A 197 -11.31 -7.12 -4.64
CA ASP A 197 -11.22 -8.16 -3.62
C ASP A 197 -10.91 -9.53 -4.26
N PRO A 198 -10.72 -10.60 -3.47
CA PRO A 198 -10.43 -11.94 -4.00
C PRO A 198 -11.50 -12.55 -4.92
N THR A 199 -12.71 -12.00 -4.93
CA THR A 199 -13.82 -12.45 -5.76
C THR A 199 -13.90 -11.69 -7.09
N ASN A 200 -13.12 -10.62 -7.26
CA ASN A 200 -13.01 -9.84 -8.49
C ASN A 200 -12.38 -10.67 -9.62
N GLU A 201 -12.78 -10.43 -10.87
CA GLU A 201 -12.21 -11.11 -12.04
C GLU A 201 -10.70 -10.90 -12.20
N HIS A 202 -10.19 -9.74 -11.77
CA HIS A 202 -8.77 -9.40 -11.76
C HIS A 202 -7.95 -10.17 -10.70
N PHE A 203 -8.59 -10.95 -9.81
CA PHE A 203 -7.90 -11.79 -8.83
C PHE A 203 -7.86 -13.29 -9.22
N LYS A 204 -8.78 -13.72 -10.10
CA LYS A 204 -9.13 -15.14 -10.26
C LYS A 204 -8.15 -15.97 -11.08
N GLN A 205 -7.44 -15.39 -12.05
CA GLN A 205 -6.60 -16.18 -12.94
C GLN A 205 -5.29 -16.67 -12.27
N TYR A 206 -4.78 -15.93 -11.27
CA TYR A 206 -3.47 -16.20 -10.66
C TYR A 206 -3.45 -16.20 -9.12
N LYS A 207 -4.62 -16.16 -8.46
CA LYS A 207 -4.75 -15.95 -7.00
C LYS A 207 -3.98 -14.72 -6.50
N ARG A 208 -3.89 -13.71 -7.37
CA ARG A 208 -3.13 -12.46 -7.23
C ARG A 208 -3.82 -11.42 -8.09
N PHE A 209 -3.72 -10.15 -7.71
CA PHE A 209 -4.27 -9.05 -8.50
C PHE A 209 -3.49 -8.85 -9.81
N ASP A 210 -4.22 -8.79 -10.93
CA ASP A 210 -3.71 -8.31 -12.21
C ASP A 210 -3.63 -6.77 -12.20
N TRP A 211 -2.52 -6.27 -11.67
CA TRP A 211 -2.27 -4.84 -11.57
C TRP A 211 -2.17 -4.14 -12.93
N ALA A 212 -1.86 -4.86 -14.02
CA ALA A 212 -1.85 -4.27 -15.35
C ALA A 212 -3.29 -4.00 -15.83
N ALA A 213 -4.20 -4.96 -15.65
CA ALA A 213 -5.62 -4.78 -15.95
C ALA A 213 -6.25 -3.69 -15.07
N ILE A 214 -5.99 -3.72 -13.76
CA ILE A 214 -6.46 -2.71 -12.80
C ILE A 214 -5.97 -1.31 -13.18
N THR A 215 -4.69 -1.16 -13.53
CA THR A 215 -4.13 0.13 -14.00
C THR A 215 -4.88 0.64 -15.23
N LYS A 216 -5.16 -0.24 -16.19
CA LYS A 216 -5.88 0.11 -17.42
C LYS A 216 -7.32 0.56 -17.11
N GLU A 217 -8.05 -0.17 -16.26
CA GLU A 217 -9.41 0.20 -15.86
C GLU A 217 -9.44 1.59 -15.20
N ILE A 218 -8.58 1.83 -14.22
CA ILE A 218 -8.53 3.10 -13.48
C ILE A 218 -8.21 4.25 -14.45
N THR A 219 -7.17 4.10 -15.27
CA THR A 219 -6.72 5.17 -16.17
C THR A 219 -7.71 5.49 -17.29
N GLN A 220 -8.53 4.52 -17.72
CA GLN A 220 -9.62 4.75 -18.67
C GLN A 220 -10.78 5.57 -18.09
N LYS A 221 -10.99 5.53 -16.77
CA LYS A 221 -12.04 6.32 -16.10
C LYS A 221 -11.64 7.78 -15.87
N ILE A 222 -10.36 8.12 -16.04
CA ILE A 222 -9.87 9.49 -15.97
C ILE A 222 -10.24 10.20 -17.28
N LYS A 223 -11.12 11.21 -17.21
CA LYS A 223 -11.56 11.94 -18.41
C LYS A 223 -10.37 12.69 -19.07
N PRO A 224 -10.24 12.69 -20.41
CA PRO A 224 -9.13 13.34 -21.11
C PRO A 224 -9.03 14.86 -20.90
N ASP A 225 -10.17 15.53 -20.69
CA ASP A 225 -10.24 17.00 -20.66
C ASP A 225 -9.87 17.60 -19.29
N SER A 226 -9.58 16.77 -18.29
CA SER A 226 -9.23 17.24 -16.95
C SER A 226 -7.73 17.45 -16.71
N HIS A 227 -6.80 16.85 -17.49
CA HIS A 227 -5.36 17.05 -17.26
C HIS A 227 -4.45 16.82 -18.48
N PRO A 228 -3.32 17.56 -18.57
CA PRO A 228 -2.29 17.29 -19.56
C PRO A 228 -1.69 15.90 -19.33
N ARG A 229 -1.63 15.11 -20.40
CA ARG A 229 -0.98 13.79 -20.36
C ARG A 229 0.47 13.95 -19.90
N PRO A 230 1.03 12.99 -19.14
CA PRO A 230 2.45 13.02 -18.81
C PRO A 230 3.27 13.01 -20.11
N ASN A 231 4.27 13.88 -20.19
CA ASN A 231 5.23 13.88 -21.29
C ASN A 231 5.97 12.54 -21.29
N VAL A 232 5.84 11.81 -22.39
CA VAL A 232 6.58 10.57 -22.68
C VAL A 232 8.02 10.92 -23.06
#